data_AF-A0A534PHA9-F1
#
_entry.id   AF-A0A534PHA9-F1
#
_cell.length_a   1.000
_cell.length_b   1.000
_cell.length_c   1.000
_cell.angle_alpha   90.00
_cell.angle_beta   90.00
_cell.angle_gamma   90.00
#
_symmetry.space_group_name_H-M   'P 1'
#
loop_
_entity.id
_entity.type
_entity.pdbx_description
1 polymer ?
#
loop_
_entity_poly.entity_id
_entity_poly.type
_entity_poly.pdbx_seq_one_letter_code
_entity_poly.pdbx_strand_id
1 'polypeptide(L)'
;MDRLLKPLHRWIWVDAHRRARKLLRFAETEADGGRDLSRAAELTADPLLRRLYLRHAQDEMRHADLFRARGRALLQRLPHRVAGIDANWIAPGERGLDDLRVEVQGEGTLLAFLHLSEKAAAGRFALYEEVLDCDAETRALFARILEDEAFHMTYTRKQLARLSPRKQGMDLWQARAVRVWKAYLRLAMALASAIGAAVLTAQYFIVLPLFALLARRAANRDPPGFVRTRSAPALESQY
;
A
#
# COMPACT_ATOMS: atom_id res chain seq x y z
N MET A 1 8.84 -17.00 -5.88
CA MET A 1 7.45 -16.56 -6.15
C MET A 1 7.44 -15.36 -7.10
N ASP A 2 8.26 -14.33 -6.89
CA ASP A 2 8.23 -13.10 -7.70
C ASP A 2 8.41 -13.30 -9.22
N ARG A 3 9.26 -14.24 -9.65
CA ARG A 3 9.39 -14.58 -11.09
C ARG A 3 8.11 -15.14 -11.72
N LEU A 4 7.26 -15.82 -10.96
CA LEU A 4 5.97 -16.33 -11.45
C LEU A 4 4.97 -15.20 -11.69
N LEU A 5 5.17 -14.04 -11.04
CA LEU A 5 4.35 -12.84 -11.19
C LEU A 5 4.86 -11.91 -12.30
N LYS A 6 5.92 -12.28 -13.02
CA LYS A 6 6.47 -11.50 -14.15
C LYS A 6 5.42 -11.06 -15.19
N PRO A 7 4.48 -11.90 -15.66
CA PRO A 7 3.47 -11.45 -16.63
C PRO A 7 2.52 -10.39 -16.04
N LEU A 8 2.17 -10.53 -14.76
CA LEU A 8 1.36 -9.55 -14.04
C LEU A 8 2.12 -8.22 -13.88
N HIS A 9 3.40 -8.26 -13.48
CA HIS A 9 4.23 -7.07 -13.41
C HIS A 9 4.31 -6.39 -14.78
N ARG A 10 4.47 -7.15 -15.86
CA ARG A 10 4.45 -6.61 -17.23
C ARG A 10 3.15 -5.90 -17.54
N TRP A 11 2.02 -6.49 -17.20
CA TRP A 11 0.71 -5.86 -17.37
C TRP A 11 0.58 -4.55 -16.59
N ILE A 12 1.04 -4.50 -15.33
CA ILE A 12 1.01 -3.28 -14.50
C ILE A 12 1.90 -2.18 -15.10
N TRP A 13 3.11 -2.53 -15.57
CA TRP A 13 4.12 -1.57 -16.03
C TRP A 13 3.90 -1.05 -17.45
N VAL A 14 3.13 -1.78 -18.28
CA VAL A 14 2.71 -1.35 -19.62
C VAL A 14 1.72 -0.18 -19.56
N ASP A 15 0.82 -0.15 -18.57
CA ASP A 15 -0.12 0.96 -18.39
C ASP A 15 0.58 2.16 -17.76
N ALA A 16 0.71 3.25 -18.53
CA ALA A 16 1.44 4.45 -18.11
C ALA A 16 0.82 5.14 -16.88
N HIS A 17 -0.51 5.09 -16.71
CA HIS A 17 -1.16 5.65 -15.51
C HIS A 17 -0.87 4.82 -14.27
N ARG A 18 -0.95 3.48 -14.38
CA ARG A 18 -0.62 2.58 -13.27
C ARG A 18 0.84 2.68 -12.89
N ARG A 19 1.72 2.72 -13.89
CA ARG A 19 3.16 2.96 -13.71
C ARG A 19 3.41 4.24 -12.93
N ALA A 20 2.83 5.35 -13.36
CA ALA A 20 3.02 6.64 -12.70
C ALA A 20 2.55 6.62 -11.24
N ARG A 21 1.35 6.08 -10.96
CA ARG A 21 0.86 5.92 -9.58
C ARG A 21 1.76 5.02 -8.75
N LYS A 22 2.25 3.93 -9.34
CA LYS A 22 3.15 2.99 -8.66
C LYS A 22 4.48 3.65 -8.25
N LEU A 23 5.06 4.48 -9.12
CA LEU A 23 6.27 5.24 -8.78
C LEU A 23 6.01 6.25 -7.65
N LEU A 24 4.87 6.92 -7.64
CA LEU A 24 4.52 7.82 -6.52
C LEU A 24 4.41 7.09 -5.18
N ARG A 25 3.90 5.85 -5.19
CA ARG A 25 3.85 5.02 -3.99
C ARG A 25 5.24 4.58 -3.55
N PHE A 26 6.12 4.17 -4.47
CA PHE A 26 7.51 3.94 -4.11
C PHE A 26 8.09 5.17 -3.43
N ALA A 27 7.83 6.37 -3.95
CA ALA A 27 8.32 7.61 -3.32
C ALA A 27 7.82 7.83 -1.89
N GLU A 28 6.60 7.42 -1.57
CA GLU A 28 6.08 7.47 -0.19
C GLU A 28 6.82 6.46 0.68
N THR A 29 6.92 5.22 0.21
CA THR A 29 7.56 4.12 0.92
C THR A 29 9.05 4.34 1.18
N GLU A 30 9.80 4.88 0.21
CA GLU A 30 11.18 5.36 0.39
C GLU A 30 11.29 6.42 1.50
N ALA A 31 10.41 7.43 1.45
CA ALA A 31 10.48 8.55 2.38
C ALA A 31 10.15 8.11 3.82
N ASP A 32 9.24 7.15 3.99
CA ASP A 32 8.98 6.49 5.28
C ASP A 32 10.22 5.73 5.76
N GLY A 33 10.83 4.90 4.91
CA GLY A 33 12.04 4.17 5.24
C GLY A 33 13.21 5.07 5.66
N GLY A 34 13.40 6.20 4.98
CA GLY A 34 14.39 7.20 5.35
C GLY A 34 14.14 7.83 6.73
N ARG A 35 12.87 8.08 7.10
CA ARG A 35 12.51 8.57 8.44
C ARG A 35 12.84 7.54 9.52
N ASP A 36 12.46 6.29 9.28
CA ASP A 36 12.72 5.18 10.21
C ASP A 36 14.22 4.96 10.44
N LEU A 37 15.03 5.00 9.38
CA LEU A 37 16.48 4.90 9.47
C LEU A 37 17.12 6.09 10.19
N SER A 38 16.60 7.30 9.98
CA SER A 38 17.03 8.49 10.72
C SER A 38 16.76 8.31 12.21
N ARG A 39 15.58 7.81 12.58
CA ARG A 39 15.24 7.49 13.96
C ARG A 39 16.13 6.38 14.54
N ALA A 40 16.47 5.36 13.74
CA ALA A 40 17.40 4.31 14.16
C ALA A 40 18.79 4.85 14.47
N ALA A 41 19.25 5.84 13.69
CA ALA A 41 20.52 6.50 13.93
C ALA A 41 20.55 7.30 15.24
N GLU A 42 19.44 7.91 15.64
CA GLU A 42 19.31 8.61 16.93
C GLU A 42 19.41 7.63 18.11
N LEU A 43 18.77 6.47 17.99
CA LEU A 43 18.59 5.52 19.09
C LEU A 43 19.79 4.57 19.28
N THR A 44 20.53 4.24 18.22
CA THR A 44 21.70 3.35 18.34
C THR A 44 22.79 4.02 19.16
N ALA A 45 23.47 3.26 20.02
CA ALA A 45 24.65 3.74 20.74
C ALA A 45 25.94 3.62 19.91
N ASP A 46 25.94 2.77 18.87
CA ASP A 46 27.11 2.50 18.05
C ASP A 46 27.35 3.62 17.02
N PRO A 47 28.48 4.36 17.10
CA PRO A 47 28.76 5.47 16.20
C PRO A 47 28.92 5.05 14.73
N LEU A 48 29.39 3.83 14.47
CA LEU A 48 29.49 3.29 13.11
C LEU A 48 28.11 3.01 12.53
N LEU A 49 27.22 2.37 13.31
CA LEU A 49 25.84 2.12 12.87
C LEU A 49 25.09 3.42 12.65
N ARG A 50 25.24 4.39 13.56
CA ARG A 50 24.65 5.72 13.40
C ARG A 50 25.02 6.35 12.07
N ARG A 51 26.31 6.35 11.72
CA ARG A 51 26.79 6.88 10.43
C ARG A 51 26.19 6.12 9.24
N LEU A 52 26.13 4.79 9.32
CA LEU A 52 25.59 3.95 8.24
C LEU A 52 24.10 4.16 8.05
N TYR A 53 23.32 4.24 9.13
CA TYR A 53 21.88 4.52 9.09
C TYR A 53 21.59 5.91 8.54
N LEU A 54 22.34 6.95 8.94
CA LEU A 54 22.15 8.28 8.37
C LEU A 54 22.44 8.32 6.86
N ARG A 55 23.50 7.64 6.41
CA ARG A 55 23.80 7.54 4.98
C ARG A 55 22.67 6.82 4.23
N HIS A 56 22.21 5.69 4.77
CA HIS A 56 21.10 4.94 4.18
C HIS A 56 19.83 5.80 4.13
N ALA A 57 19.48 6.51 5.20
CA ALA A 57 18.35 7.42 5.23
C ALA A 57 18.43 8.52 4.15
N GLN A 58 19.62 9.06 3.89
CA GLN A 58 19.85 10.04 2.82
C GLN A 58 19.65 9.42 1.43
N ASP A 59 20.10 8.18 1.24
CA ASP A 59 19.89 7.45 -0.01
C ASP A 59 18.40 7.17 -0.25
N GLU A 60 17.65 6.69 0.75
CA GLU A 60 16.19 6.47 0.64
C GLU A 60 15.46 7.79 0.31
N MET A 61 15.82 8.90 0.96
CA MET A 61 15.18 10.19 0.64
C MET A 61 15.47 10.62 -0.81
N ARG A 62 16.70 10.41 -1.29
CA ARG A 62 17.06 10.66 -2.69
C ARG A 62 16.25 9.78 -3.64
N HIS A 63 16.08 8.50 -3.33
CA HIS A 63 15.24 7.59 -4.10
C HIS A 63 13.79 8.05 -4.12
N ALA A 64 13.26 8.50 -2.98
CA ALA A 64 11.92 9.06 -2.87
C ALA A 64 11.70 10.19 -3.87
N ASP A 65 12.65 11.12 -3.94
CA ASP A 65 12.57 12.27 -4.84
C ASP A 65 12.68 11.87 -6.31
N LEU A 66 13.55 10.91 -6.65
CA LEU A 66 13.66 10.37 -8.00
C LEU A 66 12.33 9.74 -8.46
N PHE A 67 11.76 8.88 -7.62
CA PHE A 67 10.48 8.23 -7.90
C PHE A 67 9.34 9.25 -8.02
N ARG A 68 9.29 10.23 -7.13
CA ARG A 68 8.27 11.29 -7.12
C ARG A 68 8.35 12.14 -8.39
N ALA A 69 9.55 12.56 -8.75
CA ALA A 69 9.80 13.34 -9.96
C ALA A 69 9.37 12.57 -11.21
N ARG A 70 9.76 11.30 -11.33
CA ARG A 70 9.39 10.45 -12.47
C ARG A 70 7.89 10.22 -12.55
N GLY A 71 7.25 9.88 -11.43
CA GLY A 71 5.81 9.65 -11.35
C GLY A 71 5.00 10.88 -11.77
N ARG A 72 5.40 12.07 -11.29
CA ARG A 72 4.76 13.34 -11.68
C ARG A 72 4.96 13.66 -13.16
N ALA A 73 6.17 13.47 -13.68
CA ALA A 73 6.47 13.72 -15.09
C ALA A 73 5.63 12.84 -16.03
N LEU A 74 5.38 11.57 -15.66
CA LEU A 74 4.49 10.69 -16.41
C LEU A 74 3.03 11.18 -16.35
N LEU A 75 2.52 11.55 -15.17
CA LEU A 75 1.15 12.03 -15.05
C LEU A 75 0.89 13.33 -15.83
N GLN A 76 1.86 14.24 -15.88
CA GLN A 76 1.74 15.49 -16.63
C GLN A 76 1.60 15.28 -18.15
N ARG A 77 2.17 14.19 -18.68
CA ARG A 77 2.11 13.86 -20.12
C ARG A 77 0.88 13.05 -20.51
N LEU A 78 0.13 12.53 -19.53
CA LEU A 78 -1.02 11.67 -19.76
C LEU A 78 -2.32 12.48 -19.77
N PRO A 79 -3.28 12.14 -20.66
CA PRO A 79 -4.59 12.77 -20.63
C PRO A 79 -5.27 12.50 -19.27
N HIS A 80 -6.03 13.48 -18.77
CA HIS A 80 -6.79 13.29 -17.54
C HIS A 80 -7.78 12.14 -17.69
N ARG A 81 -7.62 11.12 -16.83
CA ARG A 81 -8.50 9.95 -16.78
C ARG A 81 -9.19 9.93 -15.42
N VAL A 82 -10.51 9.77 -15.41
CA VAL A 82 -11.28 9.53 -14.19
C VAL A 82 -10.70 8.29 -13.50
N ALA A 83 -10.49 8.37 -12.18
CA ALA A 83 -9.82 7.35 -11.38
C ALA A 83 -10.45 5.96 -11.62
N GLY A 84 -9.78 5.14 -12.43
CA GLY A 84 -10.12 3.73 -12.59
C GLY A 84 -9.67 2.94 -11.36
N ILE A 85 -10.30 1.78 -11.14
CA ILE A 85 -10.03 0.85 -10.04
C ILE A 85 -8.52 0.72 -9.85
N ASP A 86 -8.04 1.24 -8.72
CA ASP A 86 -6.65 1.16 -8.35
C ASP A 86 -6.35 -0.32 -8.11
N ALA A 87 -5.50 -0.93 -8.94
CA ALA A 87 -5.06 -2.31 -8.77
C ALA A 87 -4.08 -2.42 -7.59
N ASN A 88 -4.48 -1.88 -6.45
CA ASN A 88 -3.77 -1.86 -5.17
C ASN A 88 -3.62 -3.27 -4.60
N TRP A 89 -4.39 -4.23 -5.09
CA TRP A 89 -4.46 -5.60 -4.57
C TRP A 89 -3.24 -6.45 -4.93
N ILE A 90 -2.57 -6.21 -6.07
CA ILE A 90 -1.65 -7.22 -6.65
C ILE A 90 -0.16 -6.90 -6.53
N ALA A 91 0.21 -5.82 -5.82
CA ALA A 91 1.57 -5.63 -5.34
C ALA A 91 1.66 -5.04 -3.90
N PRO A 92 0.95 -5.56 -2.88
CA PRO A 92 1.05 -5.04 -1.52
C PRO A 92 2.27 -5.66 -0.81
N GLY A 93 3.19 -4.81 -0.34
CA GLY A 93 4.41 -5.22 0.39
C GLY A 93 5.71 -4.63 -0.15
N GLU A 94 5.65 -3.51 -0.87
CA GLU A 94 6.75 -2.97 -1.68
C GLU A 94 7.91 -2.32 -0.91
N ARG A 95 7.74 -1.99 0.37
CA ARG A 95 8.79 -2.21 1.38
C ARG A 95 8.17 -2.86 2.61
N GLY A 96 8.96 -3.67 3.29
CA GLY A 96 8.56 -4.26 4.57
C GLY A 96 8.45 -3.23 5.69
N LEU A 97 8.84 -1.96 5.49
CA LEU A 97 9.08 -0.99 6.56
C LEU A 97 7.83 -0.39 7.20
N ASP A 98 6.62 -0.63 6.67
CA ASP A 98 5.34 -0.09 7.20
C ASP A 98 5.07 -0.34 8.71
N ASP A 99 5.92 -1.09 9.41
CA ASP A 99 5.79 -1.46 10.81
C ASP A 99 7.14 -1.51 11.55
N LEU A 100 8.19 -0.84 11.04
CA LEU A 100 9.50 -0.86 11.68
C LEU A 100 9.44 -0.08 13.01
N ARG A 101 9.14 -0.77 14.11
CA ARG A 101 9.21 -0.20 15.47
C ARG A 101 10.66 -0.14 15.93
N VAL A 102 11.40 0.84 15.42
CA VAL A 102 12.81 1.09 15.75
C VAL A 102 13.03 1.15 17.26
N GLU A 103 12.06 1.67 18.00
CA GLU A 103 12.12 1.91 19.45
C GLU A 103 12.05 0.63 20.30
N VAL A 104 11.56 -0.48 19.74
CA VAL A 104 11.30 -1.72 20.49
C VAL A 104 12.25 -2.86 20.06
N GLN A 105 12.90 -2.73 18.90
CA GLN A 105 13.73 -3.78 18.34
C GLN A 105 15.19 -3.64 18.77
N GLY A 106 15.80 -4.74 19.22
CA GLY A 106 17.25 -4.80 19.40
C GLY A 106 18.00 -4.63 18.07
N GLU A 107 19.21 -4.07 18.12
CA GLU A 107 19.99 -3.69 16.93
C GLU A 107 20.20 -4.84 15.93
N GLY A 108 20.41 -6.07 16.41
CA GLY A 108 20.54 -7.26 15.57
C GLY A 108 19.25 -7.61 14.80
N THR A 109 18.09 -7.51 15.45
CA THR A 109 16.77 -7.74 14.83
C THR A 109 16.49 -6.69 13.76
N LEU A 110 16.79 -5.42 14.05
CA LEU A 110 16.66 -4.32 13.10
C LEU A 110 17.54 -4.55 11.86
N LEU A 111 18.82 -4.88 12.03
CA LEU A 111 19.72 -5.16 10.91
C LEU A 111 19.30 -6.38 10.08
N ALA A 112 18.82 -7.44 10.74
CA ALA A 112 18.27 -8.61 10.07
C ALA A 112 17.04 -8.25 9.23
N PHE A 113 16.18 -7.39 9.77
CA PHE A 113 15.01 -6.89 9.08
C PHE A 113 15.37 -6.05 7.85
N LEU A 114 16.25 -5.05 8.03
CA LEU A 114 16.75 -4.20 6.94
C LEU A 114 17.37 -5.07 5.83
N HIS A 115 18.26 -6.00 6.18
CA HIS A 115 18.88 -6.90 5.20
C HIS A 115 17.86 -7.69 4.37
N LEU A 116 16.81 -8.21 5.01
CA LEU A 116 15.76 -8.96 4.31
C LEU A 116 14.84 -8.05 3.48
N SER A 117 14.65 -6.79 3.90
CA SER A 117 13.89 -5.80 3.16
C SER A 117 14.65 -5.38 1.90
N GLU A 118 15.94 -5.02 2.01
CA GLU A 118 16.75 -4.62 0.85
C GLU A 118 16.91 -5.77 -0.14
N LYS A 119 17.12 -6.99 0.35
CA LYS A 119 17.19 -8.16 -0.53
C LYS A 119 15.89 -8.36 -1.33
N ALA A 120 14.74 -8.06 -0.74
CA ALA A 120 13.45 -8.16 -1.42
C ALA A 120 13.20 -6.98 -2.37
N ALA A 121 13.62 -5.77 -2.00
CA ALA A 121 13.58 -4.59 -2.85
C ALA A 121 14.45 -4.78 -4.10
N ALA A 122 15.73 -5.10 -3.92
CA ALA A 122 16.67 -5.38 -5.01
C ALA A 122 16.18 -6.48 -5.96
N GLY A 123 15.63 -7.58 -5.42
CA GLY A 123 15.04 -8.65 -6.23
C GLY A 123 13.88 -8.18 -7.10
N ARG A 124 13.03 -7.28 -6.60
CA ARG A 124 11.91 -6.70 -7.36
C ARG A 124 12.36 -5.65 -8.36
N PHE A 125 13.32 -4.80 -8.00
CA PHE A 125 13.86 -3.80 -8.91
C PHE A 125 14.57 -4.43 -10.11
N ALA A 126 15.32 -5.51 -9.89
CA ALA A 126 15.88 -6.31 -10.99
C ALA A 126 14.78 -6.88 -11.92
N LEU A 127 13.67 -7.37 -11.34
CA LEU A 127 12.52 -7.81 -12.16
C LEU A 127 11.85 -6.67 -12.92
N TYR A 128 11.82 -5.46 -12.37
CA TYR A 128 11.26 -4.29 -13.05
C TYR A 128 12.15 -3.83 -14.20
N GLU A 129 13.47 -3.89 -14.02
CA GLU A 129 14.41 -3.63 -15.11
C GLU A 129 14.15 -4.54 -16.32
N GLU A 130 13.93 -5.84 -16.08
CA GLU A 130 13.62 -6.84 -17.13
C GLU A 130 12.25 -6.64 -17.80
N VAL A 131 11.34 -5.90 -17.18
CA VAL A 131 9.93 -5.80 -17.61
C VAL A 131 9.59 -4.44 -18.20
N LEU A 132 10.39 -3.41 -17.91
CA LEU A 132 10.23 -2.03 -18.35
C LEU A 132 10.81 -1.75 -19.75
N ASP A 133 10.65 -2.69 -20.69
CA ASP A 133 11.09 -2.48 -22.08
C ASP A 133 10.39 -1.28 -22.76
N CYS A 134 9.20 -0.92 -22.28
CA CYS A 134 8.40 0.17 -22.84
C CYS A 134 8.74 1.57 -22.29
N ASP A 135 9.67 1.70 -21.34
CA ASP A 135 10.06 2.98 -20.74
C ASP A 135 11.51 2.97 -20.24
N ALA A 136 12.42 3.33 -21.13
CA ALA A 136 13.86 3.34 -20.88
C ALA A 136 14.26 4.29 -19.73
N GLU A 137 13.58 5.42 -19.57
CA GLU A 137 13.88 6.39 -18.50
C GLU A 137 13.51 5.80 -17.12
N THR A 138 12.35 5.15 -17.01
CA THR A 138 11.96 4.48 -15.75
C THR A 138 12.86 3.27 -15.47
N ARG A 139 13.27 2.53 -16.51
CA ARG A 139 14.23 1.43 -16.36
C ARG A 139 15.58 1.90 -15.82
N ALA A 140 16.13 3.00 -16.38
CA ALA A 140 17.39 3.58 -15.93
C ALA A 140 17.32 4.07 -14.47
N LEU A 141 16.17 4.58 -14.04
CA LEU A 141 15.93 4.96 -12.64
C LEU A 141 16.07 3.75 -11.70
N PHE A 142 15.46 2.61 -12.03
CA PHE A 142 15.59 1.39 -11.22
C PHE A 142 17.02 0.86 -11.20
N ALA A 143 17.73 0.88 -12.33
CA ALA A 143 19.13 0.46 -12.40
C ALA A 143 20.01 1.30 -11.47
N ARG A 144 19.83 2.63 -11.47
CA ARG A 144 20.57 3.54 -10.58
C ARG A 144 20.29 3.26 -9.10
N ILE A 145 19.03 3.01 -8.74
CA ILE A 145 18.65 2.71 -7.36
C ILE A 145 19.23 1.36 -6.91
N LEU A 146 19.27 0.37 -7.80
CA LEU A 146 19.80 -0.96 -7.51
C LEU A 146 21.29 -0.94 -7.08
N GLU A 147 22.07 0.02 -7.57
CA GLU A 147 23.46 0.22 -7.14
C GLU A 147 23.57 0.59 -5.67
N ASP A 148 22.69 1.48 -5.19
CA ASP A 148 22.63 1.90 -3.79
C ASP A 148 22.16 0.73 -2.90
N GLU A 149 21.14 0.00 -3.34
CA GLU A 149 20.57 -1.17 -2.66
C GLU A 149 21.62 -2.28 -2.44
N ALA A 150 22.53 -2.47 -3.39
CA ALA A 150 23.63 -3.43 -3.26
C ALA A 150 24.58 -3.06 -2.11
N PHE A 151 24.85 -1.76 -1.93
CA PHE A 151 25.60 -1.27 -0.78
C PHE A 151 24.82 -1.51 0.53
N HIS A 152 23.52 -1.21 0.54
CA HIS A 152 22.66 -1.40 1.72
C HIS A 152 22.61 -2.86 2.17
N MET A 153 22.41 -3.79 1.24
CA MET A 153 22.49 -5.24 1.49
C MET A 153 23.84 -5.67 2.06
N THR A 154 24.93 -5.12 1.52
CA THR A 154 26.30 -5.48 1.90
C THR A 154 26.61 -5.03 3.31
N TYR A 155 26.32 -3.77 3.65
CA TYR A 155 26.65 -3.25 4.97
C TYR A 155 25.75 -3.91 6.03
N THR A 156 24.44 -4.06 5.79
CA THR A 156 23.51 -4.66 6.76
C THR A 156 23.94 -6.09 7.12
N ARG A 157 24.38 -6.89 6.13
CA ARG A 157 24.93 -8.22 6.36
C ARG A 157 26.21 -8.19 7.19
N LYS A 158 27.16 -7.31 6.84
CA LYS A 158 28.44 -7.18 7.56
C LYS A 158 28.23 -6.75 9.01
N GLN A 159 27.34 -5.79 9.24
CA GLN A 159 27.02 -5.31 10.58
C GLN A 159 26.26 -6.34 11.42
N LEU A 160 25.33 -7.08 10.80
CA LEU A 160 24.64 -8.18 11.46
C LEU A 160 25.62 -9.29 11.90
N ALA A 161 26.62 -9.60 11.08
CA ALA A 161 27.67 -10.55 11.43
C ALA A 161 28.53 -10.07 12.60
N ARG A 162 28.80 -8.76 12.68
CA ARG A 162 29.57 -8.13 13.76
C ARG A 162 28.82 -8.18 15.10
N LEU A 163 27.53 -7.88 15.11
CA LEU A 163 26.74 -7.76 16.35
C LEU A 163 26.17 -9.10 16.85
N SER A 164 25.82 -10.02 15.95
CA SER A 164 25.18 -11.30 16.29
C SER A 164 25.92 -12.52 15.69
N PRO A 165 27.22 -12.73 15.96
CA PRO A 165 28.00 -13.81 15.33
C PRO A 165 27.49 -15.23 15.63
N ARG A 166 26.81 -15.44 16.77
CA ARG A 166 26.25 -16.75 17.18
C ARG A 166 24.72 -16.91 16.98
N LYS A 167 23.98 -15.80 16.77
CA LYS A 167 22.51 -15.77 16.66
C LYS A 167 21.98 -15.32 15.30
N GLN A 168 22.86 -15.10 14.32
CA GLN A 168 22.53 -14.62 12.99
C GLN A 168 21.36 -15.36 12.32
N GLY A 169 21.33 -16.70 12.46
CA GLY A 169 20.25 -17.53 11.90
C GLY A 169 18.90 -17.33 12.60
N MET A 170 18.89 -17.16 13.92
CA MET A 170 17.68 -16.94 14.71
C MET A 170 17.08 -15.55 14.45
N ASP A 171 17.91 -14.51 14.40
CA ASP A 171 17.45 -13.14 14.14
C ASP A 171 16.85 -13.03 12.72
N LEU A 172 17.49 -13.67 11.74
CA LEU A 172 16.95 -13.79 10.38
C LEU A 172 15.68 -14.66 10.30
N TRP A 173 15.59 -15.73 11.08
CA TRP A 173 14.42 -16.60 11.12
C TRP A 173 13.22 -15.90 11.78
N GLN A 174 13.42 -15.19 12.89
CA GLN A 174 12.39 -14.40 13.54
C GLN A 174 11.88 -13.29 12.60
N ALA A 175 12.78 -12.57 11.93
CA ALA A 175 12.39 -11.55 10.96
C ALA A 175 11.58 -12.14 9.78
N ARG A 176 11.93 -13.35 9.32
CA ARG A 176 11.15 -14.09 8.32
C ARG A 176 9.79 -14.53 8.85
N ALA A 177 9.72 -15.09 10.05
CA ALA A 177 8.49 -15.57 10.66
C ALA A 177 7.49 -14.43 10.87
N VAL A 178 7.96 -13.27 11.36
CA VAL A 178 7.12 -12.06 11.48
C VAL A 178 6.60 -11.62 10.12
N ARG A 179 7.44 -11.64 9.07
CA ARG A 179 7.02 -11.27 7.71
C ARG A 179 5.96 -12.22 7.16
N VAL A 180 6.12 -13.53 7.34
CA VAL A 180 5.16 -14.56 6.90
C VAL A 180 3.84 -14.45 7.67
N TRP A 181 3.90 -14.29 8.99
CA TRP A 181 2.71 -14.10 9.83
C TRP A 181 1.90 -12.87 9.42
N LYS A 182 2.58 -11.77 9.08
CA LYS A 182 1.92 -10.55 8.61
C LYS A 182 1.33 -10.70 7.20
N ALA A 183 2.03 -11.38 6.30
CA ALA A 183 1.48 -11.70 4.99
C ALA A 183 0.18 -12.51 5.13
N TYR A 184 0.14 -13.45 6.07
CA TYR A 184 -1.07 -14.20 6.44
C TYR A 184 -2.19 -13.29 6.98
N LEU A 185 -1.90 -12.42 7.96
CA LEU A 185 -2.91 -11.50 8.51
C LEU A 185 -3.49 -10.55 7.46
N ARG A 186 -2.66 -10.06 6.53
CA ARG A 186 -3.11 -9.20 5.42
C ARG A 186 -4.00 -9.95 4.44
N LEU A 187 -3.63 -11.19 4.09
CA LEU A 187 -4.47 -12.04 3.26
C LEU A 187 -5.82 -12.31 3.93
N ALA A 188 -5.82 -12.58 5.23
CA ALA A 188 -7.02 -12.79 6.03
C ALA A 188 -7.91 -11.54 6.05
N MET A 189 -7.32 -10.35 6.21
CA MET A 189 -8.05 -9.08 6.20
C MET A 189 -8.66 -8.77 4.82
N ALA A 190 -7.90 -8.99 3.74
CA ALA A 190 -8.41 -8.82 2.38
C ALA A 190 -9.59 -9.78 2.09
N LEU A 191 -9.47 -11.04 2.54
CA LEU A 191 -10.54 -12.02 2.41
C LEU A 191 -11.77 -11.61 3.24
N ALA A 192 -11.57 -11.15 4.47
CA ALA A 192 -12.64 -10.66 5.33
C ALA A 192 -13.36 -9.45 4.72
N SER A 193 -12.63 -8.49 4.13
CA SER A 193 -13.22 -7.35 3.43
C SER A 193 -14.02 -7.79 2.19
N ALA A 194 -13.51 -8.75 1.42
CA ALA A 194 -14.23 -9.27 0.25
C ALA A 194 -15.53 -9.99 0.65
N ILE A 195 -15.47 -10.85 1.68
CA ILE A 195 -16.65 -11.54 2.22
C ILE A 195 -17.63 -10.52 2.80
N GLY A 196 -17.15 -9.53 3.56
CA GLY A 196 -17.98 -8.47 4.12
C GLY A 196 -18.69 -7.66 3.03
N ALA A 197 -17.99 -7.29 1.96
CA ALA A 197 -18.59 -6.62 0.81
C ALA A 197 -19.64 -7.51 0.12
N ALA A 198 -19.36 -8.80 -0.06
CA ALA A 198 -20.32 -9.75 -0.65
C ALA A 198 -21.58 -9.90 0.22
N VAL A 199 -21.43 -10.01 1.54
CA VAL A 199 -22.54 -10.11 2.49
C VAL A 199 -23.36 -8.82 2.49
N LEU A 200 -22.72 -7.65 2.56
CA LEU A 200 -23.42 -6.36 2.50
C LEU A 200 -24.15 -6.16 1.17
N THR A 201 -23.54 -6.59 0.06
CA THR A 201 -24.18 -6.55 -1.26
C THR A 201 -25.39 -7.48 -1.30
N ALA A 202 -25.26 -8.71 -0.81
CA ALA A 202 -26.37 -9.64 -0.72
C ALA A 202 -27.50 -9.11 0.19
N GLN A 203 -27.17 -8.55 1.34
CA GLN A 203 -28.13 -7.90 2.23
C GLN A 203 -28.84 -6.75 1.51
N TYR A 204 -28.10 -5.88 0.83
CA TYR A 204 -28.68 -4.79 0.06
C TYR A 204 -29.68 -5.30 -0.99
N PHE A 205 -29.33 -6.34 -1.74
CA PHE A 205 -30.21 -6.88 -2.78
C PHE A 205 -31.32 -7.82 -2.28
N ILE A 206 -31.28 -8.29 -1.03
CA ILE A 206 -32.31 -9.18 -0.46
C ILE A 206 -33.26 -8.39 0.46
N VAL A 207 -32.69 -7.58 1.36
CA VAL A 207 -33.44 -6.87 2.40
C VAL A 207 -34.19 -5.68 1.79
N LEU A 208 -33.52 -4.87 0.97
CA LEU A 208 -34.12 -3.67 0.40
C LEU A 208 -35.36 -3.95 -0.47
N PRO A 209 -35.39 -4.94 -1.38
CA PRO A 209 -36.61 -5.27 -2.12
C PRO A 209 -37.69 -5.88 -1.24
N LEU A 210 -37.35 -6.64 -0.20
CA LEU A 210 -38.35 -7.15 0.76
C LEU A 210 -39.05 -6.00 1.50
N PHE A 211 -38.29 -5.02 1.98
CA PHE A 211 -38.85 -3.82 2.60
C PHE A 211 -39.64 -2.97 1.60
N ALA A 212 -39.19 -2.84 0.35
CA ALA A 212 -39.93 -2.14 -0.70
C ALA A 212 -41.28 -2.81 -0.99
N LEU A 213 -41.33 -4.15 -1.02
CA LEU A 213 -42.57 -4.92 -1.20
C LEU A 213 -43.52 -4.78 -0.01
N LEU A 214 -43.00 -4.80 1.22
CA LEU A 214 -43.78 -4.61 2.44
C LEU A 214 -44.31 -3.16 2.54
N ALA A 215 -43.49 -2.16 2.25
CA ALA A 215 -43.89 -0.76 2.21
C ALA A 215 -44.97 -0.51 1.14
N ARG A 216 -44.82 -1.09 -0.06
CA ARG A 216 -45.83 -1.00 -1.11
C ARG A 216 -47.15 -1.68 -0.73
N ARG A 217 -47.11 -2.81 0.01
CA ARG A 217 -48.30 -3.45 0.56
C ARG A 217 -48.96 -2.65 1.68
N ALA A 218 -48.17 -1.97 2.51
CA ALA A 218 -48.66 -1.09 3.56
C ALA A 218 -49.30 0.18 2.98
N ALA A 219 -48.67 0.81 1.98
CA ALA A 219 -49.22 1.98 1.28
C ALA A 219 -50.55 1.66 0.57
N ASN A 220 -50.73 0.42 0.09
CA ASN A 220 -52.00 -0.04 -0.47
C ASN A 220 -53.07 -0.34 0.59
N ARG A 221 -52.70 -0.39 1.87
CA ARG A 221 -53.62 -0.60 3.02
C ARG A 221 -53.98 0.70 3.74
N ASP A 222 -53.27 1.79 3.48
CA ASP A 222 -53.68 3.10 3.95
C ASP A 222 -54.92 3.56 3.17
N PRO A 223 -56.06 3.82 3.82
CA PRO A 223 -57.21 4.40 3.15
C PRO A 223 -56.86 5.81 2.64
N PRO A 224 -57.46 6.29 1.53
CA PRO A 224 -57.17 7.62 1.00
C PRO A 224 -57.46 8.70 2.05
N GLY A 225 -56.38 9.25 2.61
CA GLY A 225 -56.44 10.31 3.62
C GLY A 225 -56.55 11.69 2.99
N PHE A 226 -57.78 12.21 2.93
CA PHE A 226 -58.24 13.54 3.37
C PHE A 226 -59.59 13.81 2.67
N VAL A 227 -60.68 13.60 3.41
CA VAL A 227 -62.02 14.03 3.00
C VAL A 227 -62.02 15.57 2.96
N ARG A 228 -62.48 16.16 1.85
CA ARG A 228 -62.75 17.60 1.71
C ARG A 228 -63.47 18.11 2.96
N THR A 229 -62.92 19.14 3.58
CA THR A 229 -63.65 19.96 4.55
C THR A 229 -64.98 20.39 3.94
N ARG A 230 -66.08 20.08 4.64
CA ARG A 230 -67.44 20.53 4.32
C ARG A 230 -67.41 22.04 4.08
N SER A 231 -67.83 22.48 2.89
CA SER A 231 -68.05 23.91 2.61
C SER A 231 -68.98 24.49 3.68
N ALA A 232 -68.58 25.61 4.28
CA ALA A 232 -69.42 26.35 5.22
C ALA A 232 -70.73 26.75 4.52
N PRO A 233 -71.89 26.70 5.21
CA PRO A 233 -73.14 27.17 4.63
C PRO A 233 -73.04 28.67 4.33
N ALA A 234 -73.53 29.07 3.16
CA ALA A 234 -73.64 30.45 2.78
C ALA A 234 -74.55 31.20 3.77
N LEU A 235 -74.06 32.31 4.31
CA LEU A 235 -74.91 33.28 4.99
C LEU A 235 -75.82 33.90 3.94
N GLU A 236 -77.11 33.51 3.94
CA GLU A 236 -78.15 34.26 3.23
C GLU A 236 -78.24 35.65 3.85
N SER A 237 -77.93 36.66 3.04
CA SER A 237 -78.23 38.05 3.30
C SER A 237 -79.75 38.23 3.20
N GLN A 238 -80.38 38.60 4.32
CA GLN A 238 -81.77 39.08 4.32
C GLN A 238 -81.78 40.54 3.85
N TYR A 239 -82.05 40.76 2.55
CA TYR A 239 -82.59 41.99 1.98
C TYR A 239 -83.38 41.66 0.73
#